data_AF-A0A440C8B9-F1
#
_entry.id   AF-A0A440C8B9-F1
#
_cell.length_a   1.000
_cell.length_b   1.000
_cell.length_c   1.000
_cell.angle_alpha   90.00
_cell.angle_beta   90.00
_cell.angle_gamma   90.00
#
_symmetry.space_group_name_H-M   'P 1'
#
loop_
_entity.id
_entity.type
_entity.pdbx_description
1 polymer ?
#
loop_
_entity_poly.entity_id
_entity_poly.type
_entity_poly.pdbx_seq_one_letter_code
_entity_poly.pdbx_strand_id
1 'polypeptide(L)'
;MPVHGRQTAVGCASGGVLLQIVLLAVVCSTALAAQSRSAAAFELFGLKLWELSSDEDADIVDPLRYTVTIDAPDADEDLAEKLENASALKADEEHPVSGSLGLLAKARSDREQLVAAFYADALYEGVVTITIQGKPLDDLPPDAEFSGPQPIPVVINIAAGPKFTLGDIRLEGDAAGLASADFGLIAGGDASSGAVLKAEAAIVRALKQEGRPLAKVTGREIVAEHAGSTLDVTLTVAAGPVAGYGDTTVEGTEKVDRDFTEHMTGLKRGRQYSPDEIDDARDRLLGLEVFNSVTVKEADALDSEGNIPIGVEVSERKPRHLDLGGSLSSTDGLDLKGNWEHRNLFDPAEKLRIDGKISGIGSNDLSQLNYSAGVMFEKPGVVGPASKFFAGANTVLEHPDAYDRFSVKGNTGLSYDLDRQQTVSAEVALDYSKITDSFGKHTFLIASIPLRYVYDNRDNRLNPTTGFRALAYAEPSYDILNGAAFVKLRGEGSAYQSLDTASKFVLAERVAIGSIIGAGLQDVPADRRFYSGGGGSVRGYAYQGI
;
A
#
# COMPACT_ATOMS: atom_id res chain seq x y z
N MET A 1 19.60 -51.18 72.00
CA MET A 1 19.28 -51.30 73.43
C MET A 1 19.54 -49.95 74.10
N PRO A 2 18.69 -49.46 75.01
CA PRO A 2 17.26 -49.15 74.80
C PRO A 2 16.91 -47.69 75.22
N VAL A 3 15.98 -46.98 74.54
CA VAL A 3 14.49 -46.88 74.69
C VAL A 3 14.04 -45.71 75.59
N HIS A 4 13.21 -44.81 75.03
CA HIS A 4 11.82 -44.42 75.42
C HIS A 4 11.47 -43.08 74.72
N GLY A 5 10.36 -42.85 74.00
CA GLY A 5 9.16 -43.63 73.71
C GLY A 5 7.87 -42.81 73.95
N ARG A 6 7.08 -42.57 72.89
CA ARG A 6 5.58 -42.57 72.77
C ARG A 6 5.09 -41.63 71.65
N GLN A 7 4.51 -42.14 70.55
CA GLN A 7 3.10 -42.54 70.29
C GLN A 7 2.15 -41.31 70.17
N THR A 8 1.36 -41.11 69.10
CA THR A 8 0.31 -41.94 68.45
C THR A 8 0.03 -41.41 67.01
N ALA A 9 -0.01 -42.23 65.94
CA ALA A 9 -1.18 -42.89 65.29
C ALA A 9 -2.19 -41.93 64.62
N VAL A 10 -2.92 -42.16 63.51
CA VAL A 10 -3.12 -43.14 62.40
C VAL A 10 -4.22 -42.45 61.54
N GLY A 11 -4.32 -42.64 60.21
CA GLY A 11 -5.63 -42.46 59.53
C GLY A 11 -5.65 -42.14 58.04
N CYS A 12 -6.32 -42.97 57.27
CA CYS A 12 -6.42 -43.05 55.80
C CYS A 12 -7.41 -42.08 55.11
N ALA A 13 -7.33 -42.10 53.77
CA ALA A 13 -8.39 -41.82 52.76
C ALA A 13 -8.83 -40.34 52.62
N SER A 14 -9.28 -39.78 51.49
CA SER A 14 -9.72 -40.21 50.15
C SER A 14 -9.82 -38.89 49.34
N GLY A 15 -9.42 -38.80 48.07
CA GLY A 15 -10.27 -39.22 46.96
C GLY A 15 -11.61 -38.47 46.91
N GLY A 16 -11.63 -37.22 46.42
CA GLY A 16 -12.89 -36.54 46.07
C GLY A 16 -12.96 -35.05 46.38
N VAL A 17 -12.21 -34.21 45.66
CA VAL A 17 -12.47 -32.75 45.64
C VAL A 17 -12.37 -32.15 44.23
N LEU A 18 -11.74 -32.82 43.27
CA LEU A 18 -11.59 -32.28 41.90
C LEU A 18 -12.81 -32.46 40.97
N LEU A 19 -13.83 -33.24 41.36
CA LEU A 19 -15.02 -33.46 40.52
C LEU A 19 -16.21 -32.53 40.86
N GLN A 20 -16.15 -31.79 41.97
CA GLN A 20 -17.24 -30.89 42.39
C GLN A 20 -17.09 -29.43 41.91
N ILE A 21 -15.90 -29.02 41.44
CA ILE A 21 -15.67 -27.65 40.96
C ILE A 21 -16.04 -27.51 39.47
N VAL A 22 -15.96 -28.59 38.68
CA VAL A 22 -16.33 -28.57 37.25
C VAL A 22 -17.85 -28.62 37.04
N LEU A 23 -18.62 -29.20 37.97
CA LEU A 23 -20.08 -29.26 37.85
C LEU A 23 -20.80 -27.97 38.28
N LEU A 24 -20.17 -27.09 39.08
CA LEU A 24 -20.77 -25.81 39.49
C LEU A 24 -20.61 -24.71 38.43
N ALA A 25 -19.63 -24.84 37.52
CA ALA A 25 -19.39 -23.88 36.44
C ALA A 25 -20.33 -24.04 35.23
N VAL A 26 -20.99 -25.20 35.09
CA VAL A 26 -21.91 -25.50 33.97
C VAL A 26 -23.39 -25.19 34.33
N VAL A 27 -23.72 -25.06 35.62
CA VAL A 27 -25.08 -24.72 36.09
C VAL A 27 -25.28 -23.20 36.25
N CYS A 28 -24.21 -22.41 36.45
CA CYS A 28 -24.31 -20.94 36.46
C CYS A 28 -24.41 -20.31 35.06
N SER A 29 -24.07 -21.04 33.99
CA SER A 29 -24.19 -20.56 32.60
C SER A 29 -25.59 -20.75 32.00
N THR A 30 -26.47 -21.52 32.65
CA THR A 30 -27.83 -21.78 32.17
C THR A 30 -28.93 -21.02 32.93
N ALA A 31 -28.59 -20.30 34.00
CA ALA A 31 -29.55 -19.53 34.81
C ALA A 31 -29.55 -18.01 34.56
N LEU A 32 -28.71 -17.48 33.65
CA LEU A 32 -28.78 -16.09 33.18
C LEU A 32 -29.42 -15.93 31.78
N ALA A 33 -29.97 -17.00 31.20
CA ALA A 33 -30.71 -16.97 29.93
C ALA A 33 -32.21 -16.64 30.09
N ALA A 34 -32.65 -16.23 31.29
CA ALA A 34 -34.06 -15.93 31.56
C ALA A 34 -34.22 -14.64 32.38
N GLN A 35 -33.79 -13.51 31.82
CA GLN A 35 -34.34 -12.17 32.05
C GLN A 35 -33.64 -11.17 31.12
N SER A 36 -33.98 -11.21 29.82
CA SER A 36 -33.66 -10.13 28.89
C SER A 36 -34.54 -8.91 29.22
N ARG A 37 -34.10 -8.09 30.18
CA ARG A 37 -34.59 -6.71 30.26
C ARG A 37 -33.91 -5.95 29.12
N SER A 38 -34.72 -5.23 28.34
CA SER A 38 -34.27 -4.36 27.26
C SER A 38 -33.16 -3.44 27.77
N ALA A 39 -32.00 -3.47 27.11
CA ALA A 39 -30.85 -2.65 27.48
C ALA A 39 -31.18 -1.19 27.16
N ALA A 40 -31.08 -0.32 28.16
CA ALA A 40 -31.29 1.11 27.98
C ALA A 40 -30.07 1.72 27.28
N ALA A 41 -30.30 2.35 26.13
CA ALA A 41 -29.32 3.13 25.40
C ALA A 41 -28.81 4.30 26.26
N PHE A 42 -27.51 4.59 26.20
CA PHE A 42 -26.97 5.84 26.74
C PHE A 42 -25.85 6.39 25.86
N GLU A 43 -25.75 7.70 25.82
CA GLU A 43 -24.89 8.47 24.91
C GLU A 43 -23.62 8.91 25.65
N LEU A 44 -22.45 8.64 25.06
CA LEU A 44 -21.16 9.10 25.58
C LEU A 44 -20.39 9.81 24.47
N PHE A 45 -20.18 11.13 24.62
CA PHE A 45 -19.42 11.97 23.67
C PHE A 45 -19.89 11.89 22.20
N GLY A 46 -21.20 11.75 21.97
CA GLY A 46 -21.80 11.69 20.62
C GLY A 46 -21.56 10.37 19.87
N LEU A 47 -20.93 9.38 20.51
CA LEU A 47 -20.76 8.04 19.95
C LEU A 47 -21.81 7.11 20.55
N LYS A 48 -22.75 6.66 19.72
CA LYS A 48 -23.75 5.66 20.08
C LYS A 48 -23.13 4.27 19.93
N LEU A 49 -22.79 3.65 21.05
CA LEU A 49 -22.33 2.26 21.07
C LEU A 49 -23.54 1.36 21.37
N TRP A 50 -23.68 0.27 20.62
CA TRP A 50 -24.71 -0.77 20.76
C TRP A 50 -26.11 -0.49 20.16
N GLU A 51 -26.26 0.54 19.31
CA GLU A 51 -27.35 0.54 18.32
C GLU A 51 -26.98 -0.50 17.24
N LEU A 52 -27.82 -1.53 17.06
CA LEU A 52 -27.88 -2.21 15.76
C LEU A 52 -28.26 -1.12 14.76
N SER A 53 -27.39 -0.87 13.78
CA SER A 53 -27.59 0.10 12.71
C SER A 53 -28.83 -0.29 11.90
N SER A 54 -30.00 0.19 12.34
CA SER A 54 -31.24 0.17 11.56
C SER A 54 -31.49 1.48 10.81
N ASP A 55 -30.58 2.46 10.97
CA ASP A 55 -30.77 3.83 10.46
C ASP A 55 -30.20 4.07 9.05
N GLU A 56 -29.41 3.17 8.45
CA GLU A 56 -28.98 3.33 7.04
C GLU A 56 -30.14 3.12 6.05
N ASP A 57 -31.11 2.27 6.39
CA ASP A 57 -32.33 2.06 5.60
C ASP A 57 -33.31 3.25 5.72
N ALA A 58 -33.15 4.13 6.72
CA ALA A 58 -34.11 5.19 7.05
C ALA A 58 -34.08 6.37 6.07
N ASP A 59 -32.99 6.55 5.33
CA ASP A 59 -32.81 7.61 4.32
C ASP A 59 -33.27 7.19 2.90
N ILE A 60 -33.64 5.91 2.71
CA ILE A 60 -34.04 5.37 1.41
C ILE A 60 -35.53 5.58 1.20
N VAL A 61 -35.89 6.40 0.21
CA VAL A 61 -37.30 6.63 -0.18
C VAL A 61 -37.88 5.35 -0.78
N ASP A 62 -38.95 4.83 -0.17
CA ASP A 62 -39.66 3.59 -0.58
C ASP A 62 -38.75 2.34 -0.61
N PRO A 63 -38.24 1.87 0.55
CA PRO A 63 -37.25 0.80 0.59
C PRO A 63 -37.84 -0.52 0.07
N LEU A 64 -37.23 -1.05 -0.99
CA LEU A 64 -37.63 -2.29 -1.65
C LEU A 64 -36.53 -3.35 -1.52
N ARG A 65 -36.84 -4.45 -0.84
CA ARG A 65 -35.92 -5.60 -0.69
C ARG A 65 -36.09 -6.58 -1.85
N TYR A 66 -34.99 -7.16 -2.31
CA TYR A 66 -34.93 -8.12 -3.40
C TYR A 66 -34.00 -9.29 -3.03
N THR A 67 -34.09 -10.39 -3.78
CA THR A 67 -33.18 -11.53 -3.66
C THR A 67 -32.71 -11.94 -5.05
N VAL A 68 -31.47 -12.40 -5.17
CA VAL A 68 -30.82 -12.65 -6.45
C VAL A 68 -30.42 -14.11 -6.56
N THR A 69 -30.91 -14.76 -7.61
CA THR A 69 -30.45 -16.08 -8.03
C THR A 69 -29.75 -15.94 -9.37
N ILE A 70 -28.50 -16.41 -9.45
CA ILE A 70 -27.74 -16.48 -10.70
C ILE A 70 -27.72 -17.94 -11.15
N ASP A 71 -28.18 -18.18 -12.37
CA ASP A 71 -28.15 -19.50 -13.02
C ASP A 71 -27.26 -19.42 -14.27
N ALA A 72 -26.15 -20.15 -14.24
CA ALA A 72 -25.14 -20.16 -15.29
C ALA A 72 -24.71 -21.61 -15.59
N PRO A 73 -25.59 -22.42 -16.22
CA PRO A 73 -25.38 -23.87 -16.36
C PRO A 73 -24.18 -24.23 -17.25
N ASP A 74 -23.82 -23.34 -18.17
CA ASP A 74 -22.72 -23.54 -19.12
C ASP A 74 -21.39 -22.89 -18.66
N ALA A 75 -21.37 -22.26 -17.48
CA ALA A 75 -20.16 -21.67 -16.91
C ALA A 75 -19.39 -22.69 -16.08
N ASP A 76 -18.06 -22.70 -16.20
CA ASP A 76 -17.22 -23.39 -15.22
C ASP A 76 -17.23 -22.66 -13.86
N GLU A 77 -16.71 -23.31 -12.82
CA GLU A 77 -16.74 -22.78 -11.45
C GLU A 77 -16.02 -21.41 -11.36
N ASP A 78 -14.90 -21.26 -12.05
CA ASP A 78 -14.13 -20.01 -12.10
C ASP A 78 -14.92 -18.87 -12.76
N LEU A 79 -15.61 -19.15 -13.88
CA LEU A 79 -16.43 -18.18 -14.58
C LEU A 79 -17.69 -17.83 -13.78
N ALA A 80 -18.33 -18.81 -13.13
CA ALA A 80 -19.48 -18.58 -12.28
C ALA A 80 -19.12 -17.64 -11.11
N GLU A 81 -17.99 -17.89 -10.44
CA GLU A 81 -17.50 -17.03 -9.35
C GLU A 81 -17.19 -15.60 -9.85
N LYS A 82 -16.56 -15.46 -11.04
CA LYS A 82 -16.30 -14.14 -11.65
C LYS A 82 -17.59 -13.37 -11.93
N LEU A 83 -18.62 -14.04 -12.46
CA LEU A 83 -19.91 -13.43 -12.79
C LEU A 83 -20.69 -13.04 -11.53
N GLU A 84 -20.64 -13.87 -10.49
CA GLU A 84 -21.24 -13.56 -9.20
C GLU A 84 -20.59 -12.32 -8.57
N ASN A 85 -19.25 -12.27 -8.58
CA ASN A 85 -18.48 -11.11 -8.10
C ASN A 85 -18.70 -9.84 -8.93
N ALA A 86 -19.07 -9.97 -10.21
CA ALA A 86 -19.35 -8.84 -11.10
C ALA A 86 -20.77 -8.27 -10.92
N SER A 87 -21.71 -9.02 -10.34
CA SER A 87 -23.09 -8.58 -10.14
C SER A 87 -23.22 -7.67 -8.93
N ALA A 88 -23.47 -6.39 -9.17
CA ALA A 88 -23.85 -5.41 -8.15
C ALA A 88 -25.21 -5.73 -7.51
N LEU A 89 -26.14 -6.40 -8.21
CA LEU A 89 -27.36 -6.93 -7.61
C LEU A 89 -27.04 -7.97 -6.55
N LYS A 90 -26.11 -8.90 -6.83
CA LYS A 90 -25.73 -9.91 -5.85
C LYS A 90 -24.94 -9.32 -4.69
N ALA A 91 -23.99 -8.44 -4.98
CA ALA A 91 -23.15 -7.79 -3.97
C ALA A 91 -23.95 -6.97 -2.95
N ASP A 92 -25.03 -6.29 -3.39
CA ASP A 92 -25.88 -5.45 -2.54
C ASP A 92 -27.21 -6.12 -2.16
N GLU A 93 -27.30 -7.46 -2.19
CA GLU A 93 -28.57 -8.18 -1.90
C GLU A 93 -29.10 -7.89 -0.49
N GLU A 94 -28.21 -7.60 0.47
CA GLU A 94 -28.59 -7.30 1.86
C GLU A 94 -29.17 -5.89 2.07
N HIS A 95 -28.97 -4.98 1.11
CA HIS A 95 -29.39 -3.58 1.21
C HIS A 95 -30.63 -3.30 0.33
N PRO A 96 -31.68 -2.63 0.84
CA PRO A 96 -32.84 -2.26 0.04
C PRO A 96 -32.50 -1.19 -1.00
N VAL A 97 -33.25 -1.18 -2.11
CA VAL A 97 -33.15 -0.14 -3.15
C VAL A 97 -34.27 0.89 -3.02
N SER A 98 -34.09 2.06 -3.63
CA SER A 98 -35.10 3.12 -3.69
C SER A 98 -36.25 2.77 -4.64
N GLY A 99 -37.23 2.04 -4.13
CA GLY A 99 -38.45 1.66 -4.83
C GLY A 99 -38.22 0.79 -6.07
N SER A 100 -39.28 0.65 -6.85
CA SER A 100 -39.27 -0.18 -8.07
C SER A 100 -38.37 0.40 -9.17
N LEU A 101 -38.29 1.73 -9.27
CA LEU A 101 -37.41 2.42 -10.22
C LEU A 101 -35.93 2.18 -9.89
N GLY A 102 -35.56 2.21 -8.60
CA GLY A 102 -34.21 1.89 -8.16
C GLY A 102 -33.82 0.47 -8.52
N LEU A 103 -34.71 -0.50 -8.34
CA LEU A 103 -34.47 -1.90 -8.74
C LEU A 103 -34.30 -2.05 -10.25
N LEU A 104 -35.15 -1.41 -11.06
CA LEU A 104 -35.04 -1.43 -12.53
C LEU A 104 -33.71 -0.83 -13.02
N ALA A 105 -33.33 0.33 -12.48
CA ALA A 105 -32.08 1.00 -12.81
C ALA A 105 -30.88 0.12 -12.44
N LYS A 106 -30.88 -0.44 -11.24
CA LYS A 106 -29.83 -1.35 -10.77
C LYS A 106 -29.74 -2.60 -11.63
N ALA A 107 -30.86 -3.25 -11.96
CA ALA A 107 -30.88 -4.44 -12.82
C ALA A 107 -30.37 -4.16 -14.24
N ARG A 108 -30.71 -3.01 -14.83
CA ARG A 108 -30.18 -2.62 -16.15
C ARG A 108 -28.66 -2.38 -16.11
N SER A 109 -28.18 -1.67 -15.08
CA SER A 109 -26.75 -1.47 -14.86
C SER A 109 -26.01 -2.80 -14.60
N ASP A 110 -26.64 -3.73 -13.88
CA ASP A 110 -26.07 -5.04 -13.57
C ASP A 110 -25.89 -5.88 -14.84
N ARG A 111 -26.87 -5.85 -15.75
CA ARG A 111 -26.75 -6.49 -17.06
C ARG A 111 -25.55 -5.96 -17.85
N GLU A 112 -25.35 -4.64 -17.88
CA GLU A 112 -24.22 -4.02 -18.57
C GLU A 112 -22.88 -4.46 -17.96
N GLN A 113 -22.80 -4.55 -16.63
CA GLN A 113 -21.61 -5.04 -15.91
C GLN A 113 -21.32 -6.51 -16.23
N LEU A 114 -22.34 -7.37 -16.25
CA LEU A 114 -22.19 -8.79 -16.58
C LEU A 114 -21.76 -9.00 -18.04
N VAL A 115 -22.28 -8.22 -18.98
CA VAL A 115 -21.83 -8.24 -20.39
C VAL A 115 -20.37 -7.79 -20.50
N ALA A 116 -19.95 -6.76 -19.76
CA ALA A 116 -18.56 -6.34 -19.72
C ALA A 116 -17.65 -7.45 -19.14
N ALA A 117 -18.12 -8.18 -18.12
CA ALA A 117 -17.41 -9.31 -17.55
C ALA A 117 -17.22 -10.46 -18.55
N PHE A 118 -18.22 -10.73 -19.40
CA PHE A 118 -18.06 -11.68 -20.51
C PHE A 118 -16.96 -11.26 -21.49
N TYR A 119 -16.95 -9.99 -21.91
CA TYR A 119 -15.90 -9.49 -22.78
C TYR A 119 -14.52 -9.52 -22.12
N ALA A 120 -14.45 -9.42 -20.79
CA ALA A 120 -13.19 -9.58 -20.05
C ALA A 120 -12.68 -11.03 -20.03
N ASP A 121 -13.55 -12.03 -20.26
CA ASP A 121 -13.18 -13.46 -20.36
C ASP A 121 -13.26 -13.99 -21.81
N ALA A 122 -13.27 -13.09 -22.80
CA ALA A 122 -13.36 -13.38 -24.24
C ALA A 122 -14.65 -14.06 -24.70
N LEU A 123 -15.76 -13.86 -23.99
CA LEU A 123 -17.07 -14.42 -24.30
C LEU A 123 -17.93 -13.37 -25.02
N TYR A 124 -17.89 -13.32 -26.35
CA TYR A 124 -18.61 -12.29 -27.12
C TYR A 124 -20.05 -12.69 -27.49
N GLU A 125 -20.41 -13.95 -27.28
CA GLU A 125 -21.77 -14.50 -27.48
C GLU A 125 -22.57 -14.63 -26.19
N GLY A 126 -22.01 -14.17 -25.06
CA GLY A 126 -22.65 -14.28 -23.76
C GLY A 126 -23.99 -13.55 -23.73
N VAL A 127 -25.05 -14.24 -23.31
CA VAL A 127 -26.40 -13.69 -23.16
C VAL A 127 -26.76 -13.64 -21.68
N VAL A 128 -27.12 -12.44 -21.20
CA VAL A 128 -27.65 -12.22 -19.84
C VAL A 128 -29.15 -11.93 -19.93
N THR A 129 -29.96 -12.79 -19.34
CA THR A 129 -31.41 -12.60 -19.22
C THR A 129 -31.77 -12.38 -17.76
N ILE A 130 -32.10 -11.14 -17.40
CA ILE A 130 -32.58 -10.79 -16.06
C ILE A 130 -34.10 -10.80 -16.06
N THR A 131 -34.70 -11.44 -15.05
CA THR A 131 -36.13 -11.40 -14.79
C THR A 131 -36.40 -10.84 -13.40
N ILE A 132 -37.43 -10.01 -13.27
CA ILE A 132 -37.91 -9.49 -11.99
C ILE A 132 -39.35 -9.98 -11.80
N GLN A 133 -39.62 -10.70 -10.70
CA GLN A 133 -40.89 -11.43 -10.51
C GLN A 133 -41.26 -12.34 -11.70
N GLY A 134 -40.26 -12.93 -12.35
CA GLY A 134 -40.44 -13.82 -13.50
C GLY A 134 -40.79 -13.12 -14.82
N LYS A 135 -40.77 -11.78 -14.89
CA LYS A 135 -40.93 -11.02 -16.13
C LYS A 135 -39.56 -10.59 -16.66
N PRO A 136 -39.25 -10.79 -17.96
CA PRO A 136 -38.00 -10.32 -18.56
C PRO A 136 -37.82 -8.81 -18.41
N LEU A 137 -36.59 -8.38 -18.10
CA LEU A 137 -36.26 -6.97 -17.88
C LEU A 137 -36.60 -6.07 -19.08
N ASP A 138 -36.47 -6.61 -20.29
CA ASP A 138 -36.76 -5.89 -21.55
C ASP A 138 -38.25 -5.70 -21.81
N ASP A 139 -39.11 -6.53 -21.20
CA ASP A 139 -40.57 -6.44 -21.33
C ASP A 139 -41.18 -5.52 -20.26
N LEU A 140 -40.39 -5.06 -19.28
CA LEU A 140 -40.86 -4.21 -18.19
C LEU A 140 -40.92 -2.75 -18.63
N PRO A 141 -42.07 -2.08 -18.50
CA PRO A 141 -42.17 -0.66 -18.80
C PRO A 141 -41.34 0.17 -17.81
N PRO A 142 -40.91 1.40 -18.17
CA PRO A 142 -40.08 2.24 -17.30
C PRO A 142 -40.72 2.60 -15.95
N ASP A 143 -42.05 2.55 -15.86
CA ASP A 143 -42.88 2.82 -14.69
C ASP A 143 -43.40 1.53 -14.03
N ALA A 144 -42.77 0.37 -14.27
CA ALA A 144 -43.18 -0.88 -13.64
C ALA A 144 -43.08 -0.78 -12.11
N GLU A 145 -44.18 -1.08 -11.43
CA GLU A 145 -44.24 -1.18 -9.98
C GLU A 145 -44.18 -2.65 -9.55
N PHE A 146 -43.25 -2.97 -8.67
CA PHE A 146 -43.13 -4.29 -8.04
C PHE A 146 -43.78 -4.24 -6.66
N SER A 147 -45.05 -4.63 -6.60
CA SER A 147 -45.79 -4.83 -5.36
C SER A 147 -45.90 -6.33 -5.05
N GLY A 148 -45.87 -6.71 -3.78
CA GLY A 148 -46.00 -8.10 -3.35
C GLY A 148 -45.17 -8.47 -2.10
N PRO A 149 -45.09 -9.77 -1.77
CA PRO A 149 -44.23 -10.25 -0.69
C PRO A 149 -42.77 -9.94 -1.00
N GLN A 150 -42.12 -9.19 -0.11
CA GLN A 150 -40.67 -8.99 -0.16
C GLN A 150 -39.95 -10.18 0.49
N PRO A 151 -38.73 -10.53 0.05
CA PRO A 151 -37.94 -9.88 -1.02
C PRO A 151 -38.47 -10.20 -2.42
N ILE A 152 -38.40 -9.21 -3.33
CA ILE A 152 -38.74 -9.36 -4.74
C ILE A 152 -37.71 -10.29 -5.41
N PRO A 153 -38.12 -11.41 -6.05
CA PRO A 153 -37.18 -12.32 -6.68
C PRO A 153 -36.65 -11.75 -8.00
N VAL A 154 -35.33 -11.72 -8.12
CA VAL A 154 -34.58 -11.38 -9.33
C VAL A 154 -33.79 -12.63 -9.75
N VAL A 155 -33.98 -13.08 -10.99
CA VAL A 155 -33.26 -14.24 -11.53
C VAL A 155 -32.44 -13.79 -12.73
N ILE A 156 -31.15 -14.05 -12.67
CA ILE A 156 -30.17 -13.75 -13.72
C ILE A 156 -29.81 -15.09 -14.38
N ASN A 157 -30.30 -15.31 -15.59
CA ASN A 157 -29.95 -16.49 -16.39
C ASN A 157 -28.84 -16.13 -17.37
N ILE A 158 -27.78 -16.93 -17.37
CA ILE A 158 -26.56 -16.70 -18.12
C ILE A 158 -26.32 -17.86 -19.09
N ALA A 159 -26.21 -17.54 -20.37
CA ALA A 159 -25.66 -18.43 -21.38
C ALA A 159 -24.31 -17.86 -21.82
N ALA A 160 -23.20 -18.48 -21.40
CA ALA A 160 -21.86 -17.92 -21.58
C ALA A 160 -21.37 -17.93 -23.04
N GLY A 161 -21.74 -18.95 -23.82
CA GLY A 161 -21.25 -19.14 -25.19
C GLY A 161 -19.79 -19.62 -25.26
N PRO A 162 -19.23 -19.78 -26.48
CA PRO A 162 -17.84 -20.18 -26.68
C PRO A 162 -16.87 -19.04 -26.38
N LYS A 163 -15.65 -19.40 -25.96
CA LYS A 163 -14.53 -18.45 -25.83
C LYS A 163 -13.97 -18.10 -27.20
N PHE A 164 -13.76 -16.82 -27.44
CA PHE A 164 -13.18 -16.31 -28.67
C PHE A 164 -11.65 -16.28 -28.56
N THR A 165 -11.00 -16.38 -29.71
CA THR A 165 -9.55 -16.17 -29.85
C THR A 165 -9.28 -15.04 -30.84
N LEU A 166 -8.11 -14.40 -30.78
CA LEU A 166 -7.81 -13.32 -31.72
C LEU A 166 -7.73 -13.86 -33.15
N GLY A 167 -8.39 -13.18 -34.09
CA GLY A 167 -8.36 -13.51 -35.51
C GLY A 167 -7.32 -12.68 -36.26
N ASP A 168 -7.78 -11.94 -37.27
CA ASP A 168 -6.95 -11.01 -38.02
C ASP A 168 -6.68 -9.73 -37.20
N ILE A 169 -5.42 -9.34 -37.10
CA ILE A 169 -4.98 -8.20 -36.31
C ILE A 169 -4.26 -7.22 -37.24
N ARG A 170 -4.79 -6.00 -37.30
CA ARG A 170 -4.24 -4.94 -38.15
C ARG A 170 -3.94 -3.71 -37.32
N LEU A 171 -2.70 -3.26 -37.41
CA LEU A 171 -2.28 -1.96 -36.89
C LEU A 171 -2.17 -0.99 -38.06
N GLU A 172 -2.77 0.19 -37.92
CA GLU A 172 -2.83 1.21 -38.96
C GLU A 172 -2.30 2.56 -38.46
N GLY A 173 -2.11 3.49 -39.41
CA GLY A 173 -1.56 4.81 -39.13
C GLY A 173 -0.09 4.74 -38.72
N ASP A 174 0.28 5.47 -37.68
CA ASP A 174 1.65 5.50 -37.15
C ASP A 174 2.06 4.18 -36.46
N ALA A 175 1.11 3.29 -36.17
CA ALA A 175 1.40 1.95 -35.62
C ALA A 175 1.60 0.87 -36.70
N ALA A 176 1.43 1.18 -38.00
CA ALA A 176 1.43 0.17 -39.06
C ALA A 176 2.75 -0.60 -39.23
N GLY A 177 3.87 -0.03 -38.77
CA GLY A 177 5.18 -0.68 -38.79
C GLY A 177 5.48 -1.56 -37.56
N LEU A 178 4.60 -1.57 -36.56
CA LEU A 178 4.81 -2.30 -35.32
C LEU A 178 4.32 -3.75 -35.45
N ALA A 179 5.01 -4.68 -34.80
CA ALA A 179 4.56 -6.06 -34.71
C ALA A 179 3.52 -6.17 -33.58
N SER A 180 2.28 -6.50 -33.90
CA SER A 180 1.19 -6.67 -32.91
C SER A 180 1.53 -7.69 -31.83
N ALA A 181 2.32 -8.72 -32.18
CA ALA A 181 2.79 -9.76 -31.28
C ALA A 181 3.67 -9.21 -30.14
N ASP A 182 4.43 -8.13 -30.36
CA ASP A 182 5.26 -7.51 -29.31
C ASP A 182 4.40 -6.88 -28.20
N PHE A 183 3.12 -6.64 -28.49
CA PHE A 183 2.13 -6.07 -27.57
C PHE A 183 1.13 -7.13 -27.05
N GLY A 184 1.36 -8.41 -27.35
CA GLY A 184 0.50 -9.51 -26.92
C GLY A 184 -0.71 -9.78 -27.81
N LEU A 185 -0.87 -9.06 -28.93
CA LEU A 185 -1.90 -9.35 -29.93
C LEU A 185 -1.36 -10.36 -30.94
N ILE A 186 -1.66 -11.63 -30.68
CA ILE A 186 -1.21 -12.77 -31.48
C ILE A 186 -2.46 -13.52 -31.95
N ALA A 187 -2.55 -13.82 -33.25
CA ALA A 187 -3.65 -14.63 -33.79
C ALA A 187 -3.73 -16.00 -33.09
N GLY A 188 -4.93 -16.42 -32.73
CA GLY A 188 -5.22 -17.59 -31.88
C GLY A 188 -4.95 -17.36 -30.38
N GLY A 189 -4.48 -16.18 -30.00
CA GLY A 189 -4.21 -15.80 -28.61
C GLY A 189 -5.44 -15.31 -27.84
N ASP A 190 -5.18 -14.74 -26.67
CA ASP A 190 -6.20 -14.21 -25.76
C ASP A 190 -6.96 -13.02 -26.39
N ALA A 191 -8.26 -13.21 -26.62
CA ALA A 191 -9.16 -12.19 -27.14
C ALA A 191 -9.92 -11.43 -26.05
N SER A 192 -9.50 -11.50 -24.79
CA SER A 192 -10.13 -10.70 -23.74
C SER A 192 -10.04 -9.22 -24.06
N SER A 193 -11.11 -8.48 -23.78
CA SER A 193 -11.11 -7.01 -23.90
C SER A 193 -9.99 -6.36 -23.10
N GLY A 194 -9.62 -6.96 -21.95
CA GLY A 194 -8.47 -6.55 -21.15
C GLY A 194 -7.15 -6.68 -21.89
N ALA A 195 -6.92 -7.80 -22.60
CA ALA A 195 -5.72 -7.98 -23.43
C ALA A 195 -5.66 -6.94 -24.56
N VAL A 196 -6.77 -6.69 -25.24
CA VAL A 196 -6.85 -5.69 -26.33
C VAL A 196 -6.57 -4.28 -25.82
N LEU A 197 -7.22 -3.85 -24.73
CA LEU A 197 -7.00 -2.53 -24.13
C LEU A 197 -5.58 -2.35 -23.59
N LYS A 198 -5.00 -3.42 -23.01
CA LYS A 198 -3.60 -3.41 -22.55
C LYS A 198 -2.64 -3.24 -23.72
N ALA A 199 -2.85 -3.96 -24.82
CA ALA A 199 -2.05 -3.82 -26.01
C ALA A 199 -2.18 -2.42 -26.63
N GLU A 200 -3.41 -1.88 -26.70
CA GLU A 200 -3.69 -0.52 -27.16
C GLU A 200 -2.87 0.52 -26.38
N ALA A 201 -2.95 0.47 -25.04
CA ALA A 201 -2.19 1.36 -24.17
C ALA A 201 -0.67 1.19 -24.33
N ALA A 202 -0.19 -0.04 -24.51
CA ALA A 202 1.22 -0.34 -24.70
C ALA A 202 1.75 0.18 -26.05
N ILE A 203 0.97 0.06 -27.13
CA ILE A 203 1.29 0.62 -28.46
C ILE A 203 1.40 2.15 -28.38
N VAL A 204 0.40 2.80 -27.78
CA VAL A 204 0.41 4.25 -27.59
C VAL A 204 1.62 4.68 -26.74
N ARG A 205 1.92 3.96 -25.66
CA ARG A 205 3.09 4.24 -24.82
C ARG A 205 4.41 4.05 -25.59
N ALA A 206 4.54 3.02 -26.42
CA ALA A 206 5.74 2.80 -27.23
C ALA A 206 5.97 3.95 -28.21
N LEU A 207 4.92 4.43 -28.88
CA LEU A 207 5.02 5.61 -29.76
C LEU A 207 5.36 6.89 -28.96
N LYS A 208 4.80 7.05 -27.75
CA LYS A 208 5.18 8.13 -26.83
C LYS A 208 6.66 8.06 -26.43
N GLN A 209 7.22 6.86 -26.25
CA GLN A 209 8.65 6.67 -25.95
C GLN A 209 9.59 7.08 -27.10
N GLU A 210 9.10 7.15 -28.34
CA GLU A 210 9.85 7.74 -29.45
C GLU A 210 9.90 9.28 -29.38
N GLY A 211 9.29 9.89 -28.38
CA GLY A 211 9.17 11.34 -28.24
C GLY A 211 7.97 11.93 -28.97
N ARG A 212 6.93 11.14 -29.25
CA ARG A 212 5.70 11.58 -29.93
C ARG A 212 4.55 11.75 -28.92
N PRO A 213 4.41 12.90 -28.26
CA PRO A 213 3.49 13.08 -27.13
C PRO A 213 2.01 12.99 -27.50
N LEU A 214 1.65 13.29 -28.74
CA LEU A 214 0.26 13.31 -29.21
C LEU A 214 -0.28 11.92 -29.57
N ALA A 215 0.47 10.85 -29.27
CA ALA A 215 0.05 9.52 -29.62
C ALA A 215 -1.25 9.12 -28.94
N LYS A 216 -2.22 8.73 -29.77
CA LYS A 216 -3.54 8.29 -29.36
C LYS A 216 -4.15 7.39 -30.42
N VAL A 217 -5.07 6.53 -29.96
CA VAL A 217 -5.90 5.74 -30.85
C VAL A 217 -7.00 6.62 -31.43
N THR A 218 -7.12 6.58 -32.75
CA THR A 218 -8.08 7.38 -33.53
C THR A 218 -9.19 6.53 -34.15
N GLY A 219 -8.96 5.23 -34.28
CA GLY A 219 -9.93 4.27 -34.76
C GLY A 219 -9.75 2.94 -34.04
N ARG A 220 -10.88 2.33 -33.66
CA ARG A 220 -10.93 0.99 -33.07
C ARG A 220 -12.10 0.25 -33.72
N GLU A 221 -11.77 -0.78 -34.49
CA GLU A 221 -12.73 -1.68 -35.09
C GLU A 221 -12.49 -3.08 -34.52
N ILE A 222 -13.50 -3.60 -33.84
CA ILE A 222 -13.49 -4.92 -33.19
C ILE A 222 -14.63 -5.71 -33.81
N VAL A 223 -14.33 -6.77 -34.53
CA VAL A 223 -15.32 -7.60 -35.23
C VAL A 223 -15.28 -9.01 -34.67
N ALA A 224 -16.37 -9.41 -34.01
CA ALA A 224 -16.55 -10.78 -33.55
C ALA A 224 -17.14 -11.64 -34.69
N GLU A 225 -16.36 -12.57 -35.21
CA GLU A 225 -16.80 -13.57 -36.17
C GLU A 225 -17.30 -14.80 -35.42
N HIS A 226 -18.63 -14.86 -35.29
CA HIS A 226 -19.35 -15.87 -34.53
C HIS A 226 -19.16 -17.29 -35.08
N ALA A 227 -19.08 -17.47 -36.41
CA ALA A 227 -18.94 -18.80 -37.00
C ALA A 227 -17.60 -19.47 -36.67
N GLY A 228 -16.55 -18.68 -36.47
CA GLY A 228 -15.20 -19.14 -36.12
C GLY A 228 -14.82 -18.95 -34.66
N SER A 229 -15.65 -18.26 -33.86
CA SER A 229 -15.31 -17.76 -32.52
C SER A 229 -13.97 -16.99 -32.54
N THR A 230 -13.82 -16.08 -33.50
CA THR A 230 -12.62 -15.24 -33.64
C THR A 230 -12.94 -13.76 -33.48
N LEU A 231 -12.02 -13.00 -32.89
CA LEU A 231 -12.12 -11.56 -32.72
C LEU A 231 -11.07 -10.88 -33.60
N ASP A 232 -11.52 -10.26 -34.69
CA ASP A 232 -10.66 -9.45 -35.55
C ASP A 232 -10.52 -8.04 -34.96
N VAL A 233 -9.29 -7.54 -34.91
CA VAL A 233 -8.95 -6.29 -34.24
C VAL A 233 -8.19 -5.39 -35.20
N THR A 234 -8.76 -4.23 -35.52
CA THR A 234 -8.08 -3.17 -36.26
C THR A 234 -7.93 -1.94 -35.38
N LEU A 235 -6.67 -1.53 -35.13
CA LEU A 235 -6.32 -0.36 -34.33
C LEU A 235 -5.62 0.69 -35.20
N THR A 236 -6.23 1.86 -35.34
CA THR A 236 -5.66 2.99 -36.09
C THR A 236 -5.10 4.01 -35.10
N VAL A 237 -3.77 4.19 -35.10
CA VAL A 237 -3.08 5.08 -34.14
C VAL A 237 -2.47 6.27 -34.87
N ALA A 238 -2.65 7.46 -34.31
CA ALA A 238 -1.98 8.68 -34.75
C ALA A 238 -1.04 9.14 -33.66
N ALA A 239 0.27 9.13 -33.94
CA ALA A 239 1.35 9.50 -33.03
C ALA A 239 1.70 10.99 -33.12
N GLY A 240 1.57 11.56 -34.32
CA GLY A 240 2.06 12.91 -34.60
C GLY A 240 3.60 12.97 -34.68
N PRO A 241 4.18 14.18 -34.72
CA PRO A 241 5.63 14.36 -34.84
C PRO A 241 6.35 14.15 -33.50
N VAL A 242 7.67 13.98 -33.57
CA VAL A 242 8.54 14.04 -32.39
C VAL A 242 8.57 15.49 -31.87
N ALA A 243 8.40 15.67 -30.55
CA ALA A 243 8.35 16.97 -29.92
C ALA A 243 9.12 16.97 -28.58
N GLY A 244 9.56 18.15 -28.16
CA GLY A 244 10.08 18.38 -26.81
C GLY A 244 9.02 18.94 -25.86
N TYR A 245 9.36 19.12 -24.58
CA TYR A 245 8.48 19.78 -23.62
C TYR A 245 8.34 21.28 -23.92
N GLY A 246 7.11 21.77 -23.88
CA GLY A 246 6.79 23.20 -23.96
C GLY A 246 6.80 23.84 -22.57
N ASP A 247 6.03 24.92 -22.41
CA ASP A 247 5.83 25.53 -21.09
C ASP A 247 5.07 24.61 -20.15
N THR A 248 5.49 24.59 -18.89
CA THR A 248 4.80 23.88 -17.81
C THR A 248 4.00 24.88 -16.99
N THR A 249 2.69 24.71 -16.93
CA THR A 249 1.81 25.56 -16.13
C THR A 249 1.35 24.81 -14.88
N VAL A 250 1.25 25.52 -13.75
CA VAL A 250 0.80 24.94 -12.48
C VAL A 250 -0.46 25.67 -12.01
N GLU A 251 -1.51 24.91 -11.72
CA GLU A 251 -2.80 25.38 -11.22
C GLU A 251 -3.20 24.65 -9.93
N GLY A 252 -3.94 25.34 -9.05
CA GLY A 252 -4.47 24.78 -7.81
C GLY A 252 -3.56 24.92 -6.58
N THR A 253 -2.40 25.57 -6.70
CA THR A 253 -1.63 26.01 -5.54
C THR A 253 -2.31 27.21 -4.85
N GLU A 254 -2.34 27.19 -3.51
CA GLU A 254 -2.83 28.24 -2.63
C GLU A 254 -1.71 28.79 -1.74
N LYS A 255 -0.92 27.92 -1.10
CA LYS A 255 0.18 28.26 -0.18
C LYS A 255 1.52 27.68 -0.60
N VAL A 256 1.52 26.56 -1.31
CA VAL A 256 2.73 25.98 -1.88
C VAL A 256 3.17 26.86 -3.03
N ASP A 257 4.46 27.17 -3.08
CA ASP A 257 5.02 28.02 -4.11
C ASP A 257 4.84 27.41 -5.51
N ARG A 258 4.28 28.21 -6.42
CA ARG A 258 3.93 27.77 -7.78
C ARG A 258 5.18 27.44 -8.59
N ASP A 259 6.14 28.34 -8.58
CA ASP A 259 7.38 28.24 -9.38
C ASP A 259 8.24 27.06 -8.88
N PHE A 260 8.23 26.82 -7.56
CA PHE A 260 8.81 25.63 -6.96
C PHE A 260 8.11 24.35 -7.41
N THR A 261 6.77 24.35 -7.45
CA THR A 261 6.00 23.19 -7.94
C THR A 261 6.34 22.90 -9.40
N GLU A 262 6.45 23.94 -10.25
CA GLU A 262 6.90 23.81 -11.63
C GLU A 262 8.34 23.26 -11.70
N HIS A 263 9.26 23.83 -10.92
CA HIS A 263 10.65 23.36 -10.83
C HIS A 263 10.73 21.88 -10.46
N MET A 264 9.90 21.43 -9.52
CA MET A 264 9.87 20.05 -9.05
C MET A 264 9.36 19.06 -10.12
N THR A 265 8.71 19.50 -11.19
CA THR A 265 8.42 18.60 -12.32
C THR A 265 9.71 18.07 -12.96
N GLY A 266 10.77 18.89 -12.98
CA GLY A 266 12.03 18.56 -13.65
C GLY A 266 11.95 18.53 -15.18
N LEU A 267 10.80 18.90 -15.76
CA LEU A 267 10.58 18.95 -17.20
C LEU A 267 11.27 20.19 -17.76
N LYS A 268 12.26 19.99 -18.64
CA LYS A 268 13.02 21.08 -19.23
C LYS A 268 12.48 21.40 -20.62
N ARG A 269 12.08 22.66 -20.85
CA ARG A 269 11.63 23.12 -22.17
C ARG A 269 12.63 22.75 -23.28
N GLY A 270 12.11 22.23 -24.39
CA GLY A 270 12.86 21.80 -25.57
C GLY A 270 13.57 20.44 -25.43
N ARG A 271 13.63 19.84 -24.23
CA ARG A 271 14.09 18.45 -24.10
C ARG A 271 13.06 17.53 -24.74
N GLN A 272 13.52 16.51 -25.48
CA GLN A 272 12.65 15.50 -26.10
C GLN A 272 11.70 14.88 -25.07
N TYR A 273 10.43 14.80 -25.44
CA TYR A 273 9.39 14.21 -24.60
C TYR A 273 9.69 12.74 -24.26
N SER A 274 9.46 12.37 -23.01
CA SER A 274 9.41 11.00 -22.53
C SER A 274 8.22 10.80 -21.59
N PRO A 275 7.41 9.75 -21.78
CA PRO A 275 6.34 9.42 -20.83
C PRO A 275 6.89 9.02 -19.45
N ASP A 276 8.11 8.51 -19.35
CA ASP A 276 8.71 8.15 -18.06
C ASP A 276 9.07 9.41 -17.24
N GLU A 277 9.56 10.48 -17.89
CA GLU A 277 9.82 11.76 -17.21
C GLU A 277 8.50 12.44 -16.74
N ILE A 278 7.37 12.22 -17.44
CA ILE A 278 6.03 12.66 -17.00
C ILE A 278 5.59 11.89 -15.74
N ASP A 279 5.73 10.56 -15.76
CA ASP A 279 5.43 9.73 -14.61
C ASP A 279 6.33 10.13 -13.41
N ASP A 280 7.62 10.41 -13.65
CA ASP A 280 8.56 10.87 -12.62
C ASP A 280 8.19 12.23 -12.03
N ALA A 281 7.76 13.18 -12.87
CA ALA A 281 7.26 14.46 -12.42
C ALA A 281 6.06 14.29 -11.48
N ARG A 282 5.08 13.46 -11.87
CA ARG A 282 3.91 13.14 -11.05
C ARG A 282 4.30 12.49 -9.73
N ASP A 283 5.10 11.43 -9.76
CA ASP A 283 5.52 10.69 -8.58
C ASP A 283 6.30 11.57 -7.60
N ARG A 284 7.15 12.46 -8.12
CA ARG A 284 7.92 13.39 -7.31
C ARG A 284 7.05 14.44 -6.65
N LEU A 285 6.09 15.02 -7.36
CA LEU A 285 5.13 15.97 -6.81
C LEU A 285 4.24 15.32 -5.74
N LEU A 286 3.78 14.07 -5.95
CA LEU A 286 3.09 13.30 -4.91
C LEU A 286 4.01 13.04 -3.71
N GLY A 287 5.28 12.75 -3.94
CA GLY A 287 6.30 12.54 -2.92
C GLY A 287 6.67 13.78 -2.09
N LEU A 288 6.33 14.99 -2.56
CA LEU A 288 6.39 16.21 -1.74
C LEU A 288 5.38 16.16 -0.60
N GLU A 289 4.30 15.38 -0.76
CA GLU A 289 3.36 15.06 0.30
C GLU A 289 2.55 16.29 0.79
N VAL A 290 2.70 17.43 0.11
CA VAL A 290 1.94 18.67 0.32
C VAL A 290 0.63 18.73 -0.49
N PHE A 291 0.40 17.76 -1.37
CA PHE A 291 -0.79 17.68 -2.22
C PHE A 291 -1.62 16.42 -1.90
N ASN A 292 -2.95 16.54 -1.99
CA ASN A 292 -3.89 15.41 -1.94
C ASN A 292 -3.99 14.70 -3.30
N SER A 293 -3.90 15.48 -4.39
CA SER A 293 -3.92 14.98 -5.76
C SER A 293 -2.96 15.78 -6.63
N VAL A 294 -2.39 15.09 -7.61
CA VAL A 294 -1.52 15.65 -8.65
C VAL A 294 -1.93 15.02 -9.97
N THR A 295 -2.23 15.86 -10.95
CA THR A 295 -2.54 15.46 -12.32
C THR A 295 -1.62 16.21 -13.26
N VAL A 296 -0.89 15.49 -14.09
CA VAL A 296 -0.04 16.05 -15.14
C VAL A 296 -0.70 15.71 -16.47
N LYS A 297 -1.00 16.72 -17.28
CA LYS A 297 -1.69 16.60 -18.57
C LYS A 297 -0.85 17.20 -19.68
N GLU A 298 -0.68 16.46 -20.76
CA GLU A 298 -0.21 17.02 -22.02
C GLU A 298 -1.33 17.82 -22.69
N ALA A 299 -0.98 18.91 -23.38
CA ALA A 299 -1.94 19.64 -24.19
C ALA A 299 -2.41 18.84 -25.42
N ASP A 300 -3.54 19.22 -26.02
CA ASP A 300 -4.05 18.54 -27.22
C ASP A 300 -3.27 18.88 -28.52
N ALA A 301 -2.39 19.88 -28.46
CA ALA A 301 -1.62 20.36 -29.60
C ALA A 301 -0.24 20.88 -29.17
N LEU A 302 0.69 20.87 -30.13
CA LEU A 302 2.00 21.48 -29.97
C LEU A 302 1.91 23.02 -30.01
N ASP A 303 2.83 23.68 -29.33
CA ASP A 303 3.01 25.12 -29.39
C ASP A 303 3.63 25.58 -30.71
N SER A 304 3.81 26.90 -30.86
CA SER A 304 4.41 27.50 -32.07
C SER A 304 5.85 27.07 -32.35
N GLU A 305 6.55 26.50 -31.36
CA GLU A 305 7.92 26.01 -31.47
C GLU A 305 7.98 24.49 -31.72
N GLY A 306 6.82 23.82 -31.81
CA GLY A 306 6.74 22.37 -32.00
C GLY A 306 6.97 21.56 -30.73
N ASN A 307 6.81 22.17 -29.55
CA ASN A 307 6.89 21.49 -28.26
C ASN A 307 5.50 21.25 -27.66
N ILE A 308 5.37 20.31 -26.72
CA ILE A 308 4.11 19.98 -26.05
C ILE A 308 3.97 20.72 -24.72
N PRO A 309 3.05 21.70 -24.58
CA PRO A 309 2.77 22.31 -23.29
C PRO A 309 2.25 21.28 -22.27
N ILE A 310 2.65 21.44 -21.01
CA ILE A 310 2.28 20.54 -19.91
C ILE A 310 1.51 21.32 -18.86
N GLY A 311 0.31 20.85 -18.51
CA GLY A 311 -0.50 21.37 -17.42
C GLY A 311 -0.37 20.51 -16.18
N VAL A 312 -0.08 21.12 -15.04
CA VAL A 312 0.00 20.47 -13.73
C VAL A 312 -1.12 21.02 -12.86
N GLU A 313 -2.10 20.17 -12.55
CA GLU A 313 -3.21 20.47 -11.65
C GLU A 313 -2.95 19.80 -10.30
N VAL A 314 -2.93 20.59 -9.22
CA VAL A 314 -2.72 20.09 -7.86
C VAL A 314 -3.85 20.50 -6.92
N SER A 315 -4.06 19.72 -5.87
CA SER A 315 -4.91 20.10 -4.74
C SER A 315 -4.11 20.03 -3.46
N GLU A 316 -3.96 21.14 -2.75
CA GLU A 316 -3.17 21.19 -1.51
C GLU A 316 -3.78 20.35 -0.37
N ARG A 317 -2.88 19.69 0.35
CA ARG A 317 -3.18 18.97 1.59
C ARG A 317 -3.06 19.91 2.77
N LYS A 318 -3.77 19.59 3.86
CA LYS A 318 -3.59 20.28 5.14
C LYS A 318 -2.11 20.22 5.56
N PRO A 319 -1.49 21.37 5.91
CA PRO A 319 -0.06 21.43 6.14
C PRO A 319 0.37 20.77 7.45
N ARG A 320 -0.54 20.52 8.40
CA ARG A 320 -0.20 20.02 9.73
C ARG A 320 -0.95 18.73 10.02
N HIS A 321 -0.25 17.75 10.55
CA HIS A 321 -0.88 16.56 11.10
C HIS A 321 -0.17 16.11 12.38
N LEU A 322 -0.89 15.30 13.15
CA LEU A 322 -0.42 14.67 14.37
C LEU A 322 -0.70 13.19 14.23
N ASP A 323 0.34 12.34 14.34
CA ASP A 323 0.14 10.90 14.46
C ASP A 323 0.41 10.47 15.90
N LEU A 324 -0.45 9.60 16.41
CA LEU A 324 -0.28 8.92 17.68
C LEU A 324 -0.39 7.42 17.41
N GLY A 325 0.48 6.63 18.03
CA GLY A 325 0.47 5.19 17.85
C GLY A 325 0.98 4.46 19.09
N GLY A 326 0.56 3.21 19.24
CA GLY A 326 1.10 2.31 20.23
C GLY A 326 1.32 0.93 19.64
N SER A 327 2.26 0.19 20.21
CA SER A 327 2.48 -1.22 19.86
C SER A 327 2.75 -2.03 21.11
N LEU A 328 2.24 -3.26 21.15
CA LEU A 328 2.47 -4.20 22.23
C LEU A 328 3.27 -5.38 21.69
N SER A 329 4.37 -5.72 22.34
CA SER A 329 5.19 -6.87 21.98
C SER A 329 5.60 -7.68 23.23
N SER A 330 5.93 -8.95 23.03
CA SER A 330 6.42 -9.81 24.11
C SER A 330 7.86 -9.49 24.53
N THR A 331 8.63 -8.79 23.68
CA THR A 331 10.02 -8.43 23.92
C THR A 331 10.14 -7.07 24.58
N ASP A 332 9.46 -6.07 24.03
CA ASP A 332 9.64 -4.64 24.38
C ASP A 332 8.46 -4.08 25.17
N GLY A 333 7.47 -4.91 25.52
CA GLY A 333 6.27 -4.49 26.22
C GLY A 333 5.42 -3.52 25.40
N LEU A 334 4.85 -2.52 26.06
CA LEU A 334 4.09 -1.44 25.42
C LEU A 334 5.01 -0.28 25.01
N ASP A 335 4.90 0.09 23.75
CA ASP A 335 5.49 1.26 23.14
C ASP A 335 4.39 2.30 22.85
N LEU A 336 4.66 3.57 23.15
CA LEU A 336 3.82 4.71 22.79
C LEU A 336 4.66 5.71 21.99
N LYS A 337 4.16 6.15 20.84
CA LYS A 337 4.83 7.12 19.96
C LYS A 337 3.86 8.20 19.52
N GLY A 338 4.39 9.40 19.35
CA GLY A 338 3.68 10.53 18.79
C GLY A 338 4.59 11.34 17.89
N ASN A 339 4.03 11.91 16.83
CA ASN A 339 4.74 12.89 16.02
C ASN A 339 3.81 14.03 15.62
N TRP A 340 4.39 15.21 15.51
CA TRP A 340 3.77 16.37 14.90
C TRP A 340 4.60 16.77 13.69
N GLU A 341 3.96 16.95 12.55
CA GLU A 341 4.63 17.35 11.31
C GLU A 341 3.93 18.55 10.69
N HIS A 342 4.74 19.53 10.28
CA HIS A 342 4.36 20.64 9.44
C HIS A 342 5.01 20.50 8.07
N ARG A 343 4.19 20.35 7.05
CA ARG A 343 4.51 20.35 5.63
C ARG A 343 4.42 21.78 5.10
N ASN A 344 5.24 22.12 4.11
CA ASN A 344 5.28 23.46 3.55
C ASN A 344 5.59 24.56 4.60
N LEU A 345 6.69 24.40 5.35
CA LEU A 345 7.03 25.32 6.45
C LEU A 345 7.36 26.75 5.96
N PHE A 346 8.05 26.88 4.82
CA PHE A 346 8.46 28.18 4.28
C PHE A 346 7.93 28.44 2.86
N ASP A 347 6.97 27.62 2.41
CA ASP A 347 6.29 27.63 1.09
C ASP A 347 6.94 26.80 -0.07
N PRO A 348 8.24 26.42 -0.03
CA PRO A 348 8.83 25.40 -0.91
C PRO A 348 8.70 23.94 -0.44
N ALA A 349 7.54 23.55 0.08
CA ALA A 349 7.25 22.18 0.53
C ALA A 349 8.22 21.61 1.59
N GLU A 350 8.92 22.45 2.37
CA GLU A 350 9.79 21.94 3.44
C GLU A 350 8.97 21.29 4.55
N LYS A 351 9.52 20.24 5.14
CA LYS A 351 8.89 19.53 6.25
C LYS A 351 9.66 19.76 7.54
N LEU A 352 8.94 20.04 8.61
CA LEU A 352 9.44 20.01 9.97
C LEU A 352 8.66 18.97 10.76
N ARG A 353 9.38 18.02 11.31
CA ARG A 353 8.82 16.91 12.07
C ARG A 353 9.42 16.90 13.47
N ILE A 354 8.56 16.72 14.47
CA ILE A 354 8.94 16.55 15.87
C ILE A 354 8.40 15.21 16.34
N ASP A 355 9.28 14.36 16.83
CA ASP A 355 9.00 12.99 17.24
C ASP A 355 9.21 12.80 18.74
N GLY A 356 8.37 11.97 19.35
CA GLY A 356 8.53 11.48 20.72
C GLY A 356 8.11 10.01 20.81
N LYS A 357 8.89 9.20 21.51
CA LYS A 357 8.58 7.79 21.76
C LYS A 357 9.01 7.37 23.16
N ILE A 358 8.16 6.58 23.81
CA ILE A 358 8.38 5.92 25.09
C ILE A 358 8.21 4.41 24.87
N SER A 359 9.13 3.60 25.38
CA SER A 359 9.20 2.15 25.17
C SER A 359 9.55 1.39 26.43
N GLY A 360 9.28 0.08 26.45
CA GLY A 360 9.59 -0.80 27.58
C GLY A 360 8.53 -0.78 28.68
N ILE A 361 7.34 -0.21 28.43
CA ILE A 361 6.30 -0.10 29.45
C ILE A 361 5.75 -1.50 29.75
N GLY A 362 5.95 -1.96 30.99
CA GLY A 362 5.47 -3.28 31.45
C GLY A 362 6.41 -4.46 31.16
N SER A 363 7.46 -4.27 30.35
CA SER A 363 8.57 -5.23 30.22
C SER A 363 9.77 -4.84 31.10
N ASN A 364 9.97 -3.54 31.33
CA ASN A 364 11.06 -3.00 32.13
C ASN A 364 10.53 -2.41 33.45
N ASP A 365 11.43 -2.28 34.44
CA ASP A 365 11.15 -1.47 35.61
C ASP A 365 10.80 -0.03 35.20
N LEU A 366 9.93 0.65 35.95
CA LEU A 366 9.52 2.03 35.65
C LEU A 366 10.70 3.02 35.59
N SER A 367 11.85 2.67 36.19
CA SER A 367 13.09 3.44 36.14
C SER A 367 13.99 3.14 34.94
N GLN A 368 13.64 2.15 34.11
CA GLN A 368 14.42 1.68 32.94
C GLN A 368 13.60 1.76 31.64
N LEU A 369 12.70 2.73 31.56
CA LEU A 369 11.96 3.03 30.34
C LEU A 369 12.90 3.66 29.30
N ASN A 370 12.65 3.32 28.03
CA ASN A 370 13.38 3.88 26.90
C ASN A 370 12.66 5.13 26.40
N TYR A 371 13.40 6.20 26.15
CA TYR A 371 12.87 7.48 25.66
C TYR A 371 13.64 7.93 24.42
N SER A 372 12.92 8.43 23.43
CA SER A 372 13.53 9.16 22.33
C SER A 372 12.71 10.39 21.97
N ALA A 373 13.40 11.46 21.62
CA ALA A 373 12.81 12.67 21.09
C ALA A 373 13.67 13.19 19.94
N GLY A 374 13.04 13.73 18.90
CA GLY A 374 13.76 14.19 17.72
C GLY A 374 13.07 15.36 17.03
N VAL A 375 13.87 16.13 16.32
CA VAL A 375 13.42 17.11 15.34
C VAL A 375 14.12 16.85 14.02
N MET A 376 13.37 16.90 12.93
CA MET A 376 13.87 16.69 11.57
C MET A 376 13.32 17.77 10.65
N PHE A 377 14.21 18.37 9.87
CA PHE A 377 13.91 19.30 8.81
C PHE A 377 14.29 18.67 7.47
N GLU A 378 13.38 18.70 6.49
CA GLU A 378 13.59 18.22 5.13
C GLU A 378 13.30 19.36 4.14
N LYS A 379 14.20 19.57 3.18
CA LYS A 379 14.02 20.51 2.07
C LYS A 379 14.23 19.78 0.72
N PRO A 380 13.18 19.58 -0.08
CA PRO A 380 13.29 19.00 -1.41
C PRO A 380 13.92 19.98 -2.43
N GLY A 381 14.44 19.47 -3.53
CA GLY A 381 14.83 20.26 -4.71
C GLY A 381 16.17 21.00 -4.64
N VAL A 382 16.96 20.86 -3.57
CA VAL A 382 18.13 21.74 -3.29
C VAL A 382 19.25 21.74 -4.34
N VAL A 383 19.53 20.59 -4.97
CA VAL A 383 20.52 20.41 -6.06
C VAL A 383 19.80 19.97 -7.34
N GLY A 384 18.48 20.15 -7.39
CA GLY A 384 17.59 19.69 -8.45
C GLY A 384 16.45 18.82 -7.89
N PRO A 385 15.43 18.53 -8.71
CA PRO A 385 14.17 17.94 -8.23
C PRO A 385 14.35 16.58 -7.54
N ALA A 386 15.29 15.75 -8.01
CA ALA A 386 15.56 14.43 -7.44
C ALA A 386 16.33 14.46 -6.10
N SER A 387 16.65 15.65 -5.57
CA SER A 387 17.46 15.80 -4.36
C SER A 387 16.64 16.24 -3.15
N LYS A 388 17.09 15.84 -1.95
CA LYS A 388 16.51 16.22 -0.67
C LYS A 388 17.60 16.52 0.34
N PHE A 389 17.62 17.74 0.86
CA PHE A 389 18.41 18.10 2.02
C PHE A 389 17.67 17.68 3.29
N PHE A 390 18.40 17.16 4.27
CA PHE A 390 17.85 16.90 5.59
C PHE A 390 18.80 17.35 6.69
N ALA A 391 18.25 17.77 7.81
CA ALA A 391 18.98 18.09 9.02
C ALA A 391 18.13 17.73 10.24
N GLY A 392 18.77 17.28 11.30
CA GLY A 392 18.04 16.85 12.48
C GLY A 392 18.88 16.82 13.75
N ALA A 393 18.16 16.73 14.86
CA ALA A 393 18.74 16.45 16.16
C ALA A 393 17.83 15.46 16.88
N ASN A 394 18.44 14.45 17.50
CA ASN A 394 17.71 13.46 18.27
C ASN A 394 18.43 13.16 19.59
N THR A 395 17.65 12.88 20.62
CA THR A 395 18.13 12.39 21.91
C THR A 395 17.52 11.02 22.17
N VAL A 396 18.33 10.12 22.71
CA VAL A 396 17.91 8.76 23.07
C VAL A 396 18.42 8.42 24.46
N LEU A 397 17.55 7.86 25.29
CA LEU A 397 17.87 7.16 26.52
C LEU A 397 17.34 5.74 26.38
N GLU A 398 18.22 4.76 26.42
CA GLU A 398 17.85 3.35 26.26
C GLU A 398 18.64 2.42 27.19
N HIS A 399 17.99 1.33 27.57
CA HIS A 399 18.47 0.30 28.49
C HIS A 399 18.37 -1.11 27.88
N PRO A 400 19.02 -1.40 26.74
CA PRO A 400 19.09 -2.76 26.21
C PRO A 400 19.94 -3.70 27.10
N ASP A 401 19.77 -5.01 26.93
CA ASP A 401 20.48 -6.03 27.71
C ASP A 401 22.02 -5.89 27.66
N ALA A 402 22.56 -5.38 26.56
CA ALA A 402 23.99 -5.28 26.34
C ALA A 402 24.66 -4.02 26.91
N TYR A 403 23.92 -2.92 27.11
CA TYR A 403 24.46 -1.62 27.53
C TYR A 403 23.37 -0.64 27.99
N ASP A 404 23.72 0.36 28.79
CA ASP A 404 22.89 1.55 29.02
C ASP A 404 23.43 2.72 28.20
N ARG A 405 22.56 3.49 27.53
CA ARG A 405 22.96 4.61 26.68
C ARG A 405 22.12 5.84 26.90
N PHE A 406 22.81 6.96 27.06
CA PHE A 406 22.28 8.29 26.76
C PHE A 406 23.04 8.86 25.57
N SER A 407 22.34 9.41 24.57
CA SER A 407 22.97 10.01 23.39
C SER A 407 22.20 11.23 22.91
N VAL A 408 22.94 12.23 22.45
CA VAL A 408 22.44 13.38 21.70
C VAL A 408 23.20 13.41 20.38
N LYS A 409 22.48 13.23 19.28
CA LYS A 409 23.02 13.22 17.93
C LYS A 409 22.44 14.38 17.13
N GLY A 410 23.31 15.10 16.42
CA GLY A 410 22.94 16.07 15.41
C GLY A 410 23.46 15.64 14.05
N ASN A 411 22.71 15.91 12.99
CA ASN A 411 23.13 15.57 11.64
C ASN A 411 22.62 16.52 10.56
N THR A 412 23.28 16.46 9.41
CA THR A 412 22.81 17.06 8.17
C THR A 412 23.32 16.27 6.98
N GLY A 413 22.54 16.20 5.91
CA GLY A 413 22.91 15.41 4.74
C GLY A 413 22.09 15.75 3.50
N LEU A 414 22.44 15.06 2.42
CA LEU A 414 21.77 15.13 1.13
C LEU A 414 21.42 13.71 0.69
N SER A 415 20.20 13.55 0.19
CA SER A 415 19.74 12.37 -0.55
C SER A 415 19.51 12.75 -2.00
N TYR A 416 19.77 11.82 -2.92
CA TYR A 416 19.55 11.98 -4.34
C TYR A 416 18.99 10.68 -4.91
N ASP A 417 17.83 10.77 -5.57
CA ASP A 417 17.22 9.66 -6.30
C ASP A 417 17.84 9.62 -7.71
N LEU A 418 18.63 8.58 -7.98
CA LEU A 418 19.26 8.39 -9.30
C LEU A 418 18.22 7.99 -10.34
N ASP A 419 17.24 7.19 -9.92
CA ASP A 419 16.04 6.80 -10.66
C ASP A 419 14.95 6.36 -9.65
N ARG A 420 13.85 5.75 -10.13
CA ARG A 420 12.73 5.28 -9.30
C ARG A 420 13.09 4.18 -8.28
N GLN A 421 14.19 3.48 -8.50
CA GLN A 421 14.61 2.30 -7.72
C GLN A 421 15.88 2.58 -6.91
N GLN A 422 16.65 3.61 -7.27
CA GLN A 422 17.96 3.89 -6.70
C GLN A 422 18.03 5.21 -5.95
N THR A 423 18.43 5.16 -4.69
CA THR A 423 18.68 6.34 -3.86
C THR A 423 20.08 6.29 -3.27
N VAL A 424 20.82 7.39 -3.38
CA VAL A 424 22.09 7.62 -2.68
C VAL A 424 21.92 8.71 -1.63
N SER A 425 22.58 8.58 -0.48
CA SER A 425 22.61 9.65 0.52
C SER A 425 23.94 9.71 1.26
N ALA A 426 24.36 10.93 1.59
CA ALA A 426 25.52 11.21 2.40
C ALA A 426 25.13 12.17 3.54
N GLU A 427 25.62 11.89 4.74
CA GLU A 427 25.34 12.65 5.96
C GLU A 427 26.67 13.02 6.65
N VAL A 428 26.69 14.14 7.35
CA VAL A 428 27.67 14.46 8.38
C VAL A 428 26.95 14.47 9.71
N ALA A 429 27.46 13.71 10.67
CA ALA A 429 26.85 13.54 11.98
C ALA A 429 27.84 13.80 13.11
N LEU A 430 27.32 14.32 14.22
CA LEU A 430 28.03 14.42 15.49
C LEU A 430 27.17 13.78 16.59
N ASP A 431 27.72 12.80 17.30
CA ASP A 431 27.04 12.03 18.34
C ASP A 431 27.81 12.11 19.65
N TYR A 432 27.21 12.73 20.66
CA TYR A 432 27.70 12.67 22.02
C TYR A 432 26.95 11.57 22.77
N SER A 433 27.67 10.58 23.27
CA SER A 433 27.06 9.46 23.99
C SER A 433 27.78 9.14 25.30
N LYS A 434 27.00 8.76 26.31
CA LYS A 434 27.46 8.14 27.56
C LYS A 434 26.92 6.72 27.56
N ILE A 435 27.83 5.76 27.60
CA ILE A 435 27.50 4.35 27.51
C ILE A 435 28.07 3.62 28.72
N THR A 436 27.25 2.80 29.37
CA THR A 436 27.71 1.88 30.40
C THR A 436 27.55 0.47 29.84
N ASP A 437 28.65 -0.22 29.58
CA ASP A 437 28.66 -1.59 29.08
C ASP A 437 29.49 -2.51 29.99
N SER A 438 29.74 -3.74 29.55
CA SER A 438 30.54 -4.72 30.30
C SER A 438 31.98 -4.30 30.56
N PHE A 439 32.50 -3.31 29.82
CA PHE A 439 33.82 -2.72 30.02
C PHE A 439 33.81 -1.48 30.91
N GLY A 440 32.65 -1.07 31.41
CA GLY A 440 32.47 0.06 32.32
C GLY A 440 31.78 1.25 31.65
N LYS A 441 32.02 2.44 32.23
CA LYS A 441 31.36 3.67 31.79
C LYS A 441 32.29 4.48 30.89
N HIS A 442 31.82 4.72 29.68
CA HIS A 442 32.58 5.41 28.63
C HIS A 442 31.80 6.63 28.12
N THR A 443 32.53 7.64 27.68
CA THR A 443 31.96 8.83 27.03
C THR A 443 32.61 8.99 25.67
N PHE A 444 31.78 9.15 24.65
CA PHE A 444 32.22 9.26 23.25
C PHE A 444 31.73 10.57 22.66
N LEU A 445 32.52 11.14 21.74
CA LEU A 445 32.09 12.23 20.86
C LEU A 445 32.49 11.89 19.44
N ILE A 446 31.55 11.38 18.67
CA ILE A 446 31.84 10.76 17.37
C ILE A 446 31.39 11.69 16.27
N ALA A 447 32.35 12.13 15.46
CA ALA A 447 32.07 12.70 14.15
C ALA A 447 32.04 11.56 13.13
N SER A 448 30.98 11.45 12.33
CA SER A 448 30.87 10.41 11.30
C SER A 448 30.31 10.93 9.98
N ILE A 449 30.59 10.17 8.92
CA ILE A 449 30.09 10.43 7.56
C ILE A 449 29.28 9.22 7.08
N PRO A 450 28.00 9.07 7.46
CA PRO A 450 27.17 7.99 6.93
C PRO A 450 26.95 8.14 5.43
N LEU A 451 27.29 7.08 4.68
CA LEU A 451 27.05 6.93 3.25
C LEU A 451 26.11 5.74 3.06
N ARG A 452 25.05 5.94 2.27
CA ARG A 452 24.03 4.92 2.03
C ARG A 452 23.65 4.89 0.55
N TYR A 453 23.57 3.69 0.01
CA TYR A 453 22.99 3.39 -1.29
C TYR A 453 21.89 2.35 -1.10
N VAL A 454 20.73 2.61 -1.70
CA VAL A 454 19.57 1.70 -1.68
C VAL A 454 19.14 1.46 -3.12
N TYR A 455 18.97 0.19 -3.46
CA TYR A 455 18.26 -0.25 -4.67
C TYR A 455 17.01 -1.01 -4.22
N ASP A 456 15.85 -0.65 -4.73
CA ASP A 456 14.57 -1.29 -4.39
C ASP A 456 13.68 -1.38 -5.64
N ASN A 457 13.56 -2.58 -6.19
CA ASN A 457 12.67 -2.88 -7.31
C ASN A 457 11.54 -3.84 -6.93
N ARG A 458 11.22 -3.93 -5.63
CA ARG A 458 10.09 -4.73 -5.15
C ARG A 458 8.79 -4.18 -5.72
N ASP A 459 7.90 -5.09 -6.08
CA ASP A 459 6.55 -4.77 -6.57
C ASP A 459 5.71 -4.01 -5.54
N ASN A 460 5.84 -4.37 -4.27
CA ASN A 460 5.15 -3.72 -3.16
C ASN A 460 6.09 -3.54 -1.96
N ARG A 461 6.13 -2.33 -1.39
CA ARG A 461 7.03 -2.02 -0.26
C ARG A 461 6.61 -2.68 1.05
N LEU A 462 5.30 -2.90 1.24
CA LEU A 462 4.69 -3.42 2.47
C LEU A 462 4.49 -4.94 2.43
N ASN A 463 4.05 -5.48 1.29
CA ASN A 463 3.83 -6.91 1.08
C ASN A 463 4.42 -7.38 -0.25
N PRO A 464 5.76 -7.41 -0.38
CA PRO A 464 6.43 -7.76 -1.62
C PRO A 464 6.20 -9.22 -2.02
N THR A 465 5.87 -9.46 -3.29
CA THR A 465 5.75 -10.81 -3.88
C THR A 465 6.87 -11.10 -4.89
N THR A 466 7.44 -10.06 -5.51
CA THR A 466 8.51 -10.16 -6.50
C THR A 466 9.53 -9.04 -6.36
N GLY A 467 10.74 -9.27 -6.89
CA GLY A 467 11.82 -8.29 -6.86
C GLY A 467 12.68 -8.37 -5.60
N PHE A 468 13.55 -7.39 -5.42
CA PHE A 468 14.51 -7.38 -4.33
C PHE A 468 14.86 -5.97 -3.86
N ARG A 469 15.42 -5.89 -2.66
CA ARG A 469 15.97 -4.68 -2.07
C ARG A 469 17.39 -4.94 -1.62
N ALA A 470 18.31 -4.06 -2.00
CA ALA A 470 19.69 -4.06 -1.56
C ALA A 470 20.03 -2.75 -0.86
N LEU A 471 20.81 -2.83 0.22
CA LEU A 471 21.35 -1.68 0.95
C LEU A 471 22.85 -1.87 1.14
N ALA A 472 23.61 -0.86 0.74
CA ALA A 472 25.02 -0.72 1.04
C ALA A 472 25.21 0.51 1.95
N TYR A 473 25.90 0.32 3.06
CA TYR A 473 26.12 1.34 4.07
C TYR A 473 27.59 1.37 4.50
N ALA A 474 28.16 2.57 4.56
CA ALA A 474 29.49 2.82 5.08
C ALA A 474 29.45 4.04 6.00
N GLU A 475 30.11 3.96 7.14
CA GLU A 475 30.19 5.06 8.09
C GLU A 475 31.61 5.17 8.66
N PRO A 476 32.48 5.93 8.00
CA PRO A 476 33.71 6.40 8.60
C PRO A 476 33.38 7.27 9.81
N SER A 477 34.04 6.97 10.92
CA SER A 477 33.81 7.57 12.24
C SER A 477 35.14 7.92 12.89
N TYR A 478 35.18 9.05 13.59
CA TYR A 478 36.29 9.44 14.44
C TYR A 478 35.76 9.89 15.79
N ASP A 479 36.20 9.21 16.84
CA ASP A 479 35.94 9.60 18.22
C ASP A 479 36.95 10.64 18.68
N ILE A 480 36.45 11.86 18.84
CA ILE A 480 37.23 13.05 19.19
C ILE A 480 37.75 12.95 20.63
N LEU A 481 37.02 12.28 21.54
CA LEU A 481 37.40 12.21 22.95
C LEU A 481 38.47 11.14 23.22
N ASN A 482 38.33 9.96 22.61
CA ASN A 482 39.22 8.83 22.88
C ASN A 482 40.26 8.59 21.76
N GLY A 483 40.20 9.35 20.66
CA GLY A 483 41.19 9.29 19.58
C GLY A 483 41.12 8.03 18.71
N ALA A 484 39.95 7.38 18.65
CA ALA A 484 39.73 6.15 17.89
C ALA A 484 39.09 6.45 16.52
N ALA A 485 39.63 5.84 15.46
CA ALA A 485 39.07 5.93 14.11
C ALA A 485 38.57 4.54 13.68
N PHE A 486 37.36 4.47 13.16
CA PHE A 486 36.81 3.22 12.63
C PHE A 486 35.85 3.45 11.48
N VAL A 487 35.65 2.42 10.67
CA VAL A 487 34.67 2.41 9.58
C VAL A 487 33.70 1.28 9.82
N LYS A 488 32.40 1.59 9.91
CA LYS A 488 31.33 0.59 9.96
C LYS A 488 30.81 0.34 8.55
N LEU A 489 30.86 -0.90 8.11
CA LEU A 489 30.34 -1.36 6.82
C LEU A 489 29.16 -2.29 7.06
N ARG A 490 28.07 -2.13 6.31
CA ARG A 490 26.92 -3.02 6.34
C ARG A 490 26.34 -3.22 4.94
N GLY A 491 26.09 -4.47 4.59
CA GLY A 491 25.32 -4.88 3.42
C GLY A 491 24.05 -5.61 3.88
N GLU A 492 22.91 -5.29 3.28
CA GLU A 492 21.65 -6.01 3.51
C GLU A 492 20.94 -6.24 2.18
N GLY A 493 20.47 -7.48 1.97
CA GLY A 493 19.68 -7.86 0.81
C GLY A 493 18.42 -8.59 1.25
N SER A 494 17.29 -8.30 0.61
CA SER A 494 16.09 -9.12 0.67
C SER A 494 15.54 -9.38 -0.73
N ALA A 495 15.14 -10.61 -1.02
CA ALA A 495 14.63 -11.03 -2.32
C ALA A 495 13.33 -11.82 -2.15
N TYR A 496 12.40 -11.61 -3.08
CA TYR A 496 11.06 -12.19 -3.07
C TYR A 496 10.78 -12.80 -4.43
N GLN A 497 10.30 -14.04 -4.41
CA GLN A 497 9.91 -14.75 -5.61
C GLN A 497 8.60 -15.50 -5.37
N SER A 498 7.57 -15.05 -6.07
CA SER A 498 6.31 -15.78 -6.18
C SER A 498 6.52 -17.12 -6.89
N LEU A 499 5.96 -18.19 -6.34
CA LEU A 499 6.06 -19.57 -6.84
C LEU A 499 4.82 -19.99 -7.64
N ASP A 500 3.77 -19.17 -7.64
CA ASP A 500 2.50 -19.41 -8.31
C ASP A 500 1.92 -18.13 -8.91
N THR A 501 1.09 -18.23 -9.94
CA THR A 501 0.52 -17.06 -10.64
C THR A 501 -0.35 -16.18 -9.73
N ALA A 502 -0.99 -16.79 -8.72
CA ALA A 502 -1.82 -16.07 -7.75
C ALA A 502 -1.02 -15.46 -6.59
N SER A 503 0.31 -15.67 -6.55
CA SER A 503 1.21 -15.23 -5.48
C SER A 503 0.77 -15.62 -4.07
N LYS A 504 0.15 -16.80 -3.95
CA LYS A 504 -0.22 -17.39 -2.65
C LYS A 504 1.01 -17.93 -1.91
N PHE A 505 2.05 -18.31 -2.64
CA PHE A 505 3.30 -18.85 -2.11
C PHE A 505 4.47 -17.98 -2.56
N VAL A 506 5.10 -17.29 -1.62
CA VAL A 506 6.27 -16.43 -1.88
C VAL A 506 7.47 -16.96 -1.12
N LEU A 507 8.55 -17.27 -1.84
CA LEU A 507 9.85 -17.51 -1.26
C LEU A 507 10.48 -16.16 -0.91
N ALA A 508 10.82 -15.96 0.35
CA ALA A 508 11.45 -14.74 0.85
C ALA A 508 12.81 -15.06 1.50
N GLU A 509 13.86 -14.41 1.01
CA GLU A 509 15.21 -14.52 1.55
C GLU A 509 15.67 -13.16 2.10
N ARG A 510 16.42 -13.17 3.21
CA ARG A 510 17.08 -11.97 3.74
C ARG A 510 18.47 -12.32 4.25
N VAL A 511 19.46 -11.55 3.83
CA VAL A 511 20.86 -11.66 4.25
C VAL A 511 21.35 -10.31 4.73
N ALA A 512 22.03 -10.28 5.87
CA ALA A 512 22.71 -9.10 6.39
C ALA A 512 24.14 -9.45 6.77
N ILE A 513 25.09 -8.65 6.34
CA ILE A 513 26.52 -8.78 6.64
C ILE A 513 27.06 -7.44 7.11
N GLY A 514 28.02 -7.46 8.04
CA GLY A 514 28.59 -6.24 8.60
C GLY A 514 30.01 -6.45 9.11
N SER A 515 30.81 -5.39 9.05
CA SER A 515 32.17 -5.37 9.59
C SER A 515 32.51 -3.98 10.13
N ILE A 516 33.34 -3.93 11.17
CA ILE A 516 33.91 -2.70 11.71
C ILE A 516 35.43 -2.83 11.63
N ILE A 517 36.08 -1.85 10.99
CA ILE A 517 37.51 -1.89 10.69
C ILE A 517 38.16 -0.64 11.27
N GLY A 518 39.38 -0.77 11.83
CA GLY A 518 40.22 0.36 12.25
C GLY A 518 40.36 0.55 13.76
N ALA A 519 39.45 0.00 14.57
CA ALA A 519 39.49 0.08 16.03
C ALA A 519 39.24 -1.27 16.69
N GLY A 520 39.75 -1.45 17.91
CA GLY A 520 39.47 -2.63 18.74
C GLY A 520 38.05 -2.61 19.28
N LEU A 521 37.54 -3.77 19.73
CA LEU A 521 36.17 -3.90 20.23
C LEU A 521 35.83 -2.92 21.37
N GLN A 522 36.78 -2.70 22.28
CA GLN A 522 36.65 -1.79 23.42
C GLN A 522 36.59 -0.30 23.03
N ASP A 523 37.18 0.04 21.88
CA ASP A 523 37.25 1.41 21.37
C ASP A 523 36.04 1.75 20.47
N VAL A 524 35.27 0.73 20.08
CA VAL A 524 34.01 0.89 19.37
C VAL A 524 32.87 0.96 20.41
N PRO A 525 32.07 2.05 20.42
CA PRO A 525 30.92 2.18 21.30
C PRO A 525 29.95 1.00 21.17
N ALA A 526 29.38 0.55 22.29
CA ALA A 526 28.51 -0.62 22.32
C ALA A 526 27.33 -0.51 21.33
N ASP A 527 26.68 0.66 21.26
CA ASP A 527 25.54 0.91 20.37
C ASP A 527 25.89 0.87 18.87
N ARG A 528 27.18 0.96 18.52
CA ARG A 528 27.67 0.88 17.15
C ARG A 528 28.16 -0.52 16.77
N ARG A 529 28.26 -1.45 17.71
CA ARG A 529 28.61 -2.86 17.46
C ARG A 529 27.49 -3.56 16.70
N PHE A 530 27.75 -4.79 16.26
CA PHE A 530 26.74 -5.66 15.64
C PHE A 530 26.26 -6.67 16.68
N TYR A 531 24.94 -6.81 16.76
CA TYR A 531 24.23 -7.79 17.58
C TYR A 531 23.22 -8.54 16.72
N SER A 532 22.94 -9.79 17.04
CA SER A 532 21.92 -10.62 16.39
C SER A 532 20.98 -11.24 17.42
N GLY A 533 19.85 -11.79 16.94
CA GLY A 533 18.75 -12.29 17.77
C GLY A 533 17.54 -11.34 17.84
N GLY A 534 16.36 -11.92 18.04
CA GLY A 534 15.07 -11.21 18.04
C GLY A 534 14.33 -11.21 16.69
N GLY A 535 13.11 -10.67 16.70
CA GLY A 535 12.17 -10.71 15.57
C GLY A 535 12.70 -10.09 14.26
N GLY A 536 13.54 -9.07 14.37
CA GLY A 536 14.09 -8.34 13.23
C GLY A 536 15.40 -8.90 12.65
N SER A 537 15.97 -9.94 13.25
CA SER A 537 17.21 -10.58 12.80
C SER A 537 17.06 -12.12 12.75
N VAL A 538 17.45 -12.84 13.80
CA VAL A 538 17.38 -14.30 13.90
C VAL A 538 16.28 -14.67 14.89
N ARG A 539 15.09 -14.98 14.35
CA ARG A 539 13.95 -15.47 15.15
C ARG A 539 14.31 -16.77 15.87
N GLY A 540 13.77 -16.96 17.07
CA GLY A 540 14.10 -18.08 17.96
C GLY A 540 15.21 -17.80 18.97
N TYR A 541 15.96 -16.71 18.80
CA TYR A 541 16.91 -16.19 19.79
C TYR A 541 16.34 -14.93 20.47
N ALA A 542 16.76 -14.70 21.72
CA ALA A 542 16.46 -13.47 22.45
C ALA A 542 17.02 -12.24 21.70
N TYR A 543 16.41 -11.08 21.92
CA TYR A 543 16.85 -9.82 21.33
C TYR A 543 18.32 -9.54 21.72
N GLN A 544 19.18 -9.28 20.75
CA GLN A 544 20.64 -9.08 20.94
C GLN A 544 21.36 -10.24 21.66
N GLY A 545 20.80 -11.45 21.68
CA GLY A 545 21.37 -12.60 22.35
C GLY A 545 22.57 -13.26 21.66
N ILE A 546 22.97 -12.79 20.47
CA ILE A 546 24.11 -13.29 19.67
C ILE A 546 25.09 -12.14 19.39
#